data_AF-A0A3Q9FL44-F1
#
_entry.id   AF-A0A3Q9FL44-F1
#
_cell.length_a   1.000
_cell.length_b   1.000
_cell.length_c   1.000
_cell.angle_alpha   90.00
_cell.angle_beta   90.00
_cell.angle_gamma   90.00
#
_symmetry.space_group_name_H-M   'P 1'
#
loop_
_entity.id
_entity.type
_entity.pdbx_description
1 polymer ?
#
loop_
_entity_poly.entity_id
_entity_poly.type
_entity_poly.pdbx_seq_one_letter_code
_entity_poly.pdbx_strand_id
1 'polypeptide(L)'
;MQNEELENYFKSDKSEWYATNAKGEKKWDKNKVAEFWRRIREYKIDKKDFEFIGYVFPEFEEDYFARKRNDPKKKDVNFWKEGELSEFKESIYFDYSTFLGFIDFKFVAFFNTASFLGVKFLSESNFNFALFKGSAIFSRCGFFNDTFFYKTTFKDETYFYRSSFQSDANFIDTNFKKCVFKRIIVGDNEVLFENIESTPNNILIFIDFAFKNNIMFRQCNMKAISFYKCDIQDAAFLNCNWQGNDRIILREEFYLREANIYLDDDVNYSLGDLEYNYRQLKKNFDNSKNWELSGFAYVSEMKIRQQSLWNERDYFQWFIYWFYGFFGGYTQSFKRPLVSLICLICTFSIIYYFIDFNLLKAIQRGVKGAMPFTIIDTQNPFNGYWLIARNVEFLIGGTLITFFVMALRKRFKQ
;
A
#
# COMPACT_ATOMS: atom_id res chain seq x y z
N MET A 1 -20.90 39.11 26.48
CA MET A 1 -21.30 38.54 25.17
C MET A 1 -22.28 37.44 25.47
N GLN A 2 -23.46 37.44 24.85
CA GLN A 2 -24.37 36.28 24.94
C GLN A 2 -23.68 35.09 24.25
N ASN A 3 -23.90 33.85 24.71
CA ASN A 3 -23.22 32.66 24.16
C ASN A 3 -23.35 32.56 22.62
N GLU A 4 -24.48 33.00 22.07
CA GLU A 4 -24.75 33.00 20.62
C GLU A 4 -23.87 33.98 19.83
N GLU A 5 -23.67 35.20 20.35
CA GLU A 5 -22.77 36.20 19.73
C GLU A 5 -21.32 35.69 19.69
N LEU A 6 -20.90 34.98 20.74
CA LEU A 6 -19.55 34.43 20.82
C LEU A 6 -19.34 33.26 19.84
N GLU A 7 -20.31 32.35 19.73
CA GLU A 7 -20.30 31.28 18.73
C GLU A 7 -20.27 31.85 17.30
N ASN A 8 -21.07 32.88 17.03
CA ASN A 8 -21.06 33.58 15.74
C ASN A 8 -19.71 34.24 15.46
N TYR A 9 -19.05 34.81 16.48
CA TYR A 9 -17.70 35.36 16.36
C TYR A 9 -16.65 34.28 15.99
N PHE A 10 -16.75 33.08 16.55
CA PHE A 10 -15.80 32.02 16.21
C PHE A 10 -16.03 31.45 14.80
N LYS A 11 -17.28 31.43 14.32
CA LYS A 11 -17.66 30.93 13.00
C LYS A 11 -17.58 31.99 11.88
N SER A 12 -17.47 33.27 12.23
CA SER A 12 -17.38 34.34 11.23
C SER A 12 -16.09 34.26 10.41
N ASP A 13 -16.16 34.76 9.17
CA ASP A 13 -15.01 34.85 8.30
C ASP A 13 -13.94 35.81 8.88
N LYS A 14 -12.68 35.38 8.79
CA LYS A 14 -11.49 36.09 9.29
C LYS A 14 -10.53 36.44 8.16
N SER A 15 -10.98 36.35 6.92
CA SER A 15 -10.18 36.67 5.72
C SER A 15 -9.70 38.12 5.69
N GLU A 16 -10.43 39.05 6.32
CA GLU A 16 -10.01 40.45 6.47
C GLU A 16 -8.94 40.68 7.55
N TRP A 17 -8.53 39.64 8.27
CA TRP A 17 -7.56 39.76 9.37
C TRP A 17 -6.12 39.68 8.90
N TYR A 18 -5.88 39.42 7.61
CA TYR A 18 -4.54 39.38 7.04
C TYR A 18 -4.50 40.04 5.67
N ALA A 19 -3.32 40.51 5.30
CA ALA A 19 -3.00 40.92 3.94
C ALA A 19 -2.05 39.88 3.33
N THR A 20 -2.29 39.49 2.07
CA THR A 20 -1.42 38.56 1.34
C THR A 20 -0.33 39.34 0.61
N ASN A 21 0.93 38.97 0.79
CA ASN A 21 2.04 39.59 0.07
C ASN A 21 2.20 39.01 -1.35
N ALA A 22 3.12 39.57 -2.14
CA ALA A 22 3.36 39.13 -3.52
C ALA A 22 3.84 37.67 -3.66
N LYS A 23 4.29 37.04 -2.57
CA LYS A 23 4.70 35.62 -2.53
C LYS A 23 3.58 34.69 -2.06
N GLY A 24 2.39 35.22 -1.77
CA GLY A 24 1.27 34.44 -1.23
C GLY A 24 1.28 34.27 0.29
N GLU A 25 2.23 34.87 1.01
CA GLU A 25 2.31 34.76 2.48
C GLU A 25 1.32 35.72 3.14
N LYS A 26 0.62 35.23 4.16
CA LYS A 26 -0.38 36.00 4.90
C LYS A 26 0.27 36.75 6.05
N LYS A 27 0.12 38.07 6.08
CA LYS A 27 0.54 38.94 7.19
C LYS A 27 -0.68 39.30 8.04
N TRP A 28 -0.77 38.70 9.23
CA TRP A 28 -1.95 38.81 10.10
C TRP A 28 -1.91 40.01 11.07
N ASP A 29 -3.10 40.47 11.45
CA ASP A 29 -3.34 41.38 12.56
C ASP A 29 -3.17 40.63 13.89
N LYS A 30 -1.97 40.74 14.46
CA LYS A 30 -1.58 40.04 15.70
C LYS A 30 -2.52 40.33 16.87
N ASN A 31 -3.15 41.49 16.95
CA ASN A 31 -4.07 41.82 18.04
C ASN A 31 -5.38 41.04 17.93
N LYS A 32 -5.94 40.93 16.72
CA LYS A 32 -7.15 40.13 16.47
C LYS A 32 -6.90 38.64 16.69
N VAL A 33 -5.75 38.15 16.24
CA VAL A 33 -5.32 36.76 16.44
C VAL A 33 -5.17 36.45 17.94
N ALA A 34 -4.44 37.28 18.69
CA ALA A 34 -4.25 37.08 20.13
C ALA A 34 -5.59 37.14 20.89
N GLU A 35 -6.48 38.06 20.53
CA GLU A 35 -7.80 38.16 21.15
C GLU A 35 -8.68 36.93 20.84
N PHE A 36 -8.62 36.39 19.62
CA PHE A 36 -9.30 35.14 19.27
C PHE A 36 -8.84 33.98 20.15
N TRP A 37 -7.53 33.77 20.26
CA TRP A 37 -6.98 32.65 21.04
C TRP A 37 -7.20 32.82 22.54
N ARG A 38 -7.14 34.07 23.06
CA ARG A 38 -7.53 34.38 24.44
C ARG A 38 -8.97 33.93 24.74
N ARG A 39 -9.91 34.21 23.82
CA ARG A 39 -11.31 33.78 23.96
C ARG A 39 -11.49 32.27 23.84
N ILE A 40 -10.75 31.61 22.95
CA ILE A 40 -10.77 30.14 22.87
C ILE A 40 -10.36 29.55 24.22
N ARG A 41 -9.29 30.06 24.84
CA ARG A 41 -8.85 29.60 26.16
C ARG A 41 -9.92 29.84 27.24
N GLU A 42 -10.42 31.06 27.35
CA GLU A 42 -11.38 31.47 28.39
C GLU A 42 -12.75 30.76 28.29
N TYR A 43 -13.26 30.60 27.06
CA TYR A 43 -14.64 30.15 26.86
C TYR A 43 -14.79 28.69 26.44
N LYS A 44 -13.73 28.07 25.90
CA LYS A 44 -13.75 26.67 25.44
C LYS A 44 -12.85 25.80 26.31
N ILE A 45 -11.54 26.09 26.31
CA ILE A 45 -10.54 25.23 26.98
C ILE A 45 -10.73 25.19 28.50
N ASP A 46 -10.88 26.35 29.16
CA ASP A 46 -11.06 26.43 30.62
C ASP A 46 -12.36 25.75 31.08
N LYS A 47 -13.34 25.66 30.19
CA LYS A 47 -14.62 24.98 30.42
C LYS A 47 -14.62 23.51 30.00
N LYS A 48 -13.50 23.01 29.48
CA LYS A 48 -13.37 21.66 28.91
C LYS A 48 -14.37 21.38 27.79
N ASP A 49 -14.71 22.42 27.03
CA ASP A 49 -15.53 22.32 25.83
C ASP A 49 -14.61 22.28 24.61
N PHE A 50 -14.54 21.12 23.98
CA PHE A 50 -13.65 20.83 22.85
C PHE A 50 -14.42 20.67 21.53
N GLU A 51 -15.62 21.23 21.45
CA GLU A 51 -16.42 21.27 20.22
C GLU A 51 -16.20 22.57 19.46
N PHE A 52 -15.46 22.51 18.35
CA PHE A 52 -15.10 23.63 17.48
C PHE A 52 -15.77 23.52 16.10
N ILE A 53 -17.00 22.99 16.08
CA ILE A 53 -17.69 22.64 14.83
C ILE A 53 -18.00 23.89 14.00
N GLY A 54 -17.48 23.91 12.77
CA GLY A 54 -17.68 25.01 11.82
C GLY A 54 -16.91 26.29 12.15
N TYR A 55 -15.97 26.26 13.09
CA TYR A 55 -15.18 27.44 13.47
C TYR A 55 -14.27 27.86 12.32
N VAL A 56 -13.95 29.16 12.25
CA VAL A 56 -12.94 29.69 11.34
C VAL A 56 -11.78 30.15 12.21
N PHE A 57 -10.64 29.46 12.08
CA PHE A 57 -9.43 29.72 12.87
C PHE A 57 -8.48 30.63 12.09
N PRO A 58 -7.93 31.68 12.72
CA PRO A 58 -6.81 32.44 12.18
C PRO A 58 -5.50 31.62 12.27
N GLU A 59 -4.35 32.22 11.95
CA GLU A 59 -3.06 31.59 12.22
C GLU A 59 -2.83 31.31 13.71
N PHE A 60 -1.95 30.35 13.98
CA PHE A 60 -1.42 30.13 15.32
C PHE A 60 -0.53 31.30 15.74
N GLU A 61 -0.57 31.69 17.02
CA GLU A 61 0.30 32.73 17.59
C GLU A 61 1.78 32.32 17.42
N GLU A 62 2.61 33.16 16.78
CA GLU A 62 4.04 32.93 16.56
C GLU A 62 4.81 32.78 17.89
N ASP A 63 5.14 31.55 18.32
CA ASP A 63 6.36 31.27 19.12
C ASP A 63 6.75 29.77 19.32
N TYR A 64 6.40 28.84 18.41
CA TYR A 64 6.64 27.41 18.69
C TYR A 64 8.12 26.97 18.56
N PHE A 65 8.94 27.69 17.78
CA PHE A 65 10.36 27.36 17.59
C PHE A 65 11.31 27.97 18.65
N ALA A 66 10.80 28.74 19.61
CA ALA A 66 11.57 29.23 20.75
C ALA A 66 11.70 28.22 21.91
N ARG A 67 11.50 26.91 21.68
CA ARG A 67 11.86 25.86 22.68
C ARG A 67 13.38 25.66 22.79
N LYS A 68 14.13 26.72 23.12
CA LYS A 68 15.32 26.56 23.96
C LYS A 68 14.83 26.22 25.36
N ARG A 69 15.45 25.22 26.00
CA ARG A 69 15.08 24.73 27.35
C ARG A 69 15.13 25.80 28.47
N ASN A 70 15.56 27.03 28.19
CA ASN A 70 15.82 28.10 29.18
C ASN A 70 15.39 29.51 28.71
N ASP A 71 14.21 29.68 28.10
CA ASP A 71 13.63 31.04 27.93
C ASP A 71 12.75 31.38 29.16
N PRO A 72 13.05 32.45 29.93
CA PRO A 72 12.29 32.85 31.11
C PRO A 72 10.92 33.49 30.81
N LYS A 73 10.50 33.59 29.55
CA LYS A 73 9.20 34.17 29.15
C LYS A 73 8.41 33.21 28.26
N LYS A 74 7.96 32.08 28.80
CA LYS A 74 6.92 31.29 28.14
C LYS A 74 5.59 32.06 28.28
N LYS A 75 4.81 32.13 27.22
CA LYS A 75 3.46 32.74 27.22
C LYS A 75 2.44 31.65 26.92
N ASP A 76 1.15 31.96 27.14
CA ASP A 76 0.06 31.19 26.55
C ASP A 76 0.22 31.14 25.03
N VAL A 77 -0.04 29.99 24.42
CA VAL A 77 0.09 29.79 22.98
C VAL A 77 -1.09 28.96 22.48
N ASN A 78 -1.92 29.56 21.64
CA ASN A 78 -3.06 28.90 20.99
C ASN A 78 -4.02 28.26 22.00
N PHE A 79 -4.05 26.93 22.07
CA PHE A 79 -4.91 26.17 22.99
C PHE A 79 -4.35 26.06 24.41
N TRP A 80 -3.05 26.24 24.61
CA TRP A 80 -2.38 25.92 25.88
C TRP A 80 -1.93 27.16 26.63
N LYS A 81 -2.01 27.10 27.95
CA LYS A 81 -1.44 28.11 28.84
C LYS A 81 0.03 27.83 29.12
N GLU A 82 0.73 28.83 29.64
CA GLU A 82 2.12 28.68 30.05
C GLU A 82 2.31 27.47 30.99
N GLY A 83 3.30 26.62 30.66
CA GLY A 83 3.67 25.46 31.49
C GLY A 83 2.79 24.22 31.29
N GLU A 84 1.70 24.32 30.54
CA GLU A 84 0.87 23.17 30.21
C GLU A 84 1.53 22.26 29.17
N LEU A 85 1.26 20.96 29.28
CA LEU A 85 1.59 20.01 28.24
C LEU A 85 0.69 20.27 27.03
N SER A 86 1.27 20.17 25.83
CA SER A 86 0.50 20.27 24.58
C SER A 86 -0.31 18.99 24.36
N GLU A 87 -1.40 18.82 25.10
CA GLU A 87 -2.23 17.61 25.05
C GLU A 87 -3.73 17.92 25.16
N PHE A 88 -4.55 17.05 24.58
CA PHE A 88 -5.99 16.99 24.76
C PHE A 88 -6.35 15.65 25.41
N LYS A 89 -6.80 15.71 26.67
CA LYS A 89 -7.20 14.51 27.43
C LYS A 89 -8.57 13.99 27.03
N GLU A 90 -9.46 14.91 26.68
CA GLU A 90 -10.81 14.61 26.21
C GLU A 90 -10.86 14.51 24.69
N SER A 91 -11.99 14.04 24.15
CA SER A 91 -12.21 14.07 22.70
C SER A 91 -12.32 15.50 22.20
N ILE A 92 -11.80 15.78 21.01
CA ILE A 92 -11.80 17.11 20.38
C ILE A 92 -12.36 17.03 18.96
N TYR A 93 -13.22 17.98 18.62
CA TYR A 93 -13.96 17.99 17.35
C TYR A 93 -13.77 19.33 16.64
N PHE A 94 -13.04 19.32 15.53
CA PHE A 94 -12.86 20.45 14.63
C PHE A 94 -13.78 20.36 13.41
N ASP A 95 -14.82 19.54 13.46
CA ASP A 95 -15.58 19.16 12.27
C ASP A 95 -16.11 20.36 11.48
N TYR A 96 -15.91 20.33 10.16
CA TYR A 96 -16.28 21.36 9.20
C TYR A 96 -15.67 22.75 9.48
N SER A 97 -14.67 22.84 10.34
CA SER A 97 -13.92 24.08 10.58
C SER A 97 -12.98 24.42 9.41
N THR A 98 -12.53 25.67 9.38
CA THR A 98 -11.55 26.15 8.41
C THR A 98 -10.37 26.78 9.14
N PHE A 99 -9.17 26.27 8.89
CA PHE A 99 -7.92 26.89 9.33
C PHE A 99 -7.36 27.73 8.19
N LEU A 100 -7.39 29.05 8.38
CA LEU A 100 -6.98 30.01 7.35
C LEU A 100 -5.46 30.18 7.30
N GLY A 101 -4.77 30.09 8.44
CA GLY A 101 -3.33 30.28 8.57
C GLY A 101 -2.58 28.98 8.83
N PHE A 102 -1.26 29.10 9.01
CA PHE A 102 -0.41 27.97 9.42
C PHE A 102 -0.89 27.40 10.76
N ILE A 103 -0.91 26.07 10.86
CA ILE A 103 -1.28 25.36 12.08
C ILE A 103 -0.20 24.37 12.51
N ASP A 104 0.13 24.42 13.80
CA ASP A 104 1.21 23.65 14.40
C ASP A 104 0.70 22.75 15.53
N PHE A 105 0.34 21.52 15.17
CA PHE A 105 0.03 20.45 16.13
C PHE A 105 1.27 19.58 16.41
N LYS A 106 2.48 20.09 16.20
CA LYS A 106 3.70 19.34 16.47
C LYS A 106 3.81 18.97 17.94
N PHE A 107 4.19 17.72 18.22
CA PHE A 107 4.27 17.15 19.57
C PHE A 107 2.96 17.12 20.37
N VAL A 108 1.80 17.38 19.74
CA VAL A 108 0.53 17.37 20.46
C VAL A 108 0.06 15.94 20.71
N ALA A 109 -0.38 15.65 21.93
CA ALA A 109 -0.95 14.36 22.30
C ALA A 109 -2.48 14.42 22.39
N PHE A 110 -3.18 13.63 21.58
CA PHE A 110 -4.63 13.45 21.62
C PHE A 110 -4.93 12.10 22.28
N PHE A 111 -5.47 12.12 23.50
CA PHE A 111 -5.68 10.90 24.28
C PHE A 111 -6.93 10.13 23.87
N ASN A 112 -7.99 10.85 23.51
CA ASN A 112 -9.25 10.30 23.02
C ASN A 112 -9.42 10.67 21.53
N THR A 113 -10.65 10.61 21.02
CA THR A 113 -10.94 10.87 19.60
C THR A 113 -10.56 12.31 19.22
N ALA A 114 -9.80 12.45 18.14
CA ALA A 114 -9.52 13.73 17.50
C ALA A 114 -10.17 13.74 16.12
N SER A 115 -11.24 14.52 15.95
CA SER A 115 -11.98 14.62 14.71
C SER A 115 -11.68 15.92 13.98
N PHE A 116 -11.29 15.79 12.72
CA PHE A 116 -11.10 16.84 11.74
C PHE A 116 -12.04 16.61 10.54
N LEU A 117 -13.22 16.02 10.76
CA LEU A 117 -14.13 15.67 9.68
C LEU A 117 -14.50 16.91 8.85
N GLY A 118 -14.19 16.92 7.55
CA GLY A 118 -14.56 18.05 6.69
C GLY A 118 -13.74 19.32 6.87
N VAL A 119 -12.62 19.27 7.58
CA VAL A 119 -11.78 20.46 7.85
C VAL A 119 -11.08 20.94 6.59
N LYS A 120 -11.00 22.27 6.42
CA LYS A 120 -10.19 22.90 5.37
C LYS A 120 -8.93 23.50 5.96
N PHE A 121 -7.77 22.97 5.58
CA PHE A 121 -6.46 23.54 5.89
C PHE A 121 -5.99 24.35 4.68
N LEU A 122 -6.14 25.69 4.76
CA LEU A 122 -5.85 26.58 3.62
C LEU A 122 -4.37 27.03 3.55
N SER A 123 -3.58 26.66 4.55
CA SER A 123 -2.15 26.93 4.66
C SER A 123 -1.45 25.65 5.13
N GLU A 124 -0.13 25.69 5.25
CA GLU A 124 0.66 24.56 5.74
C GLU A 124 0.12 24.02 7.07
N SER A 125 0.06 22.68 7.18
CA SER A 125 -0.39 21.98 8.38
C SER A 125 0.64 20.99 8.90
N ASN A 126 1.05 21.17 10.15
CA ASN A 126 2.14 20.44 10.74
C ASN A 126 1.65 19.58 11.92
N PHE A 127 1.64 18.26 11.71
CA PHE A 127 1.32 17.25 12.72
C PHE A 127 2.56 16.45 13.14
N ASN A 128 3.76 16.95 12.85
CA ASN A 128 5.00 16.23 13.08
C ASN A 128 5.14 15.83 14.55
N PHE A 129 5.55 14.60 14.82
CA PHE A 129 5.69 14.06 16.19
C PHE A 129 4.41 14.09 17.03
N ALA A 130 3.24 14.37 16.44
CA ALA A 130 1.97 14.27 17.16
C ALA A 130 1.68 12.81 17.55
N LEU A 131 0.94 12.64 18.64
CA LEU A 131 0.54 11.34 19.17
C LEU A 131 -0.98 11.27 19.25
N PHE A 132 -1.59 10.45 18.41
CA PHE A 132 -3.01 10.11 18.48
C PHE A 132 -3.16 8.77 19.19
N LYS A 133 -3.57 8.80 20.46
CA LYS A 133 -3.83 7.58 21.25
C LYS A 133 -5.22 7.00 20.98
N GLY A 134 -6.22 7.87 20.81
CA GLY A 134 -7.55 7.51 20.33
C GLY A 134 -7.66 7.62 18.81
N SER A 135 -8.88 7.41 18.29
CA SER A 135 -9.13 7.49 16.84
C SER A 135 -8.87 8.89 16.28
N ALA A 136 -8.32 8.95 15.07
CA ALA A 136 -8.04 10.20 14.36
C ALA A 136 -8.82 10.24 13.04
N ILE A 137 -9.71 11.22 12.89
CA ILE A 137 -10.63 11.31 11.75
C ILE A 137 -10.26 12.50 10.88
N PHE A 138 -9.61 12.25 9.74
CA PHE A 138 -9.29 13.23 8.70
C PHE A 138 -10.18 13.06 7.45
N SER A 139 -11.32 12.42 7.62
CA SER A 139 -12.28 12.21 6.55
C SER A 139 -12.79 13.55 5.99
N ARG A 140 -12.93 13.65 4.67
CA ARG A 140 -13.41 14.84 3.94
C ARG A 140 -12.56 16.11 4.16
N CYS A 141 -11.35 15.97 4.69
CA CYS A 141 -10.41 17.08 4.81
C CYS A 141 -9.96 17.60 3.44
N GLY A 142 -9.76 18.90 3.32
CA GLY A 142 -9.04 19.53 2.22
C GLY A 142 -7.72 20.12 2.71
N PHE A 143 -6.61 19.52 2.29
CA PHE A 143 -5.25 20.02 2.51
C PHE A 143 -4.80 20.77 1.26
N PHE A 144 -4.89 22.11 1.30
CA PHE A 144 -4.62 22.95 0.13
C PHE A 144 -3.16 23.40 0.01
N ASN A 145 -2.36 23.15 1.04
CA ASN A 145 -0.94 23.44 1.11
C ASN A 145 -0.23 22.29 1.84
N ASP A 146 1.08 22.41 2.02
CA ASP A 146 1.92 21.32 2.49
C ASP A 146 1.45 20.75 3.83
N THR A 147 1.45 19.43 3.95
CA THR A 147 0.93 18.73 5.13
C THR A 147 1.91 17.68 5.61
N PHE A 148 2.29 17.78 6.89
CA PHE A 148 3.38 16.98 7.43
C PHE A 148 2.95 16.09 8.59
N PHE A 149 3.19 14.79 8.45
CA PHE A 149 2.98 13.75 9.48
C PHE A 149 4.30 13.04 9.86
N TYR A 150 5.43 13.76 9.78
CA TYR A 150 6.75 13.23 10.09
C TYR A 150 6.83 12.72 11.54
N LYS A 151 7.17 11.45 11.73
CA LYS A 151 7.24 10.79 13.05
C LYS A 151 5.95 10.88 13.87
N THR A 152 4.81 11.08 13.22
CA THR A 152 3.50 11.01 13.88
C THR A 152 3.16 9.57 14.24
N THR A 153 2.53 9.36 15.40
CA THR A 153 2.12 8.03 15.86
C THR A 153 0.61 7.98 16.03
N PHE A 154 -0.04 7.08 15.29
CA PHE A 154 -1.45 6.75 15.39
C PHE A 154 -1.61 5.38 16.07
N LYS A 155 -1.94 5.38 17.37
CA LYS A 155 -2.11 4.16 18.18
C LYS A 155 -3.52 3.56 18.10
N ASP A 156 -4.41 4.17 17.34
CA ASP A 156 -5.73 3.63 17.05
C ASP A 156 -6.13 3.87 15.59
N GLU A 157 -7.40 3.62 15.27
CA GLU A 157 -7.90 3.72 13.90
C GLU A 157 -7.84 5.17 13.37
N THR A 158 -7.29 5.32 12.17
CA THR A 158 -7.13 6.59 11.47
C THR A 158 -7.81 6.55 10.10
N TYR A 159 -8.56 7.61 9.77
CA TYR A 159 -9.43 7.62 8.61
C TYR A 159 -9.20 8.86 7.73
N PHE A 160 -8.90 8.63 6.45
CA PHE A 160 -8.72 9.67 5.42
C PHE A 160 -9.78 9.54 4.31
N TYR A 161 -11.05 9.35 4.66
CA TYR A 161 -12.10 9.06 3.66
C TYR A 161 -12.47 10.30 2.84
N ARG A 162 -12.36 10.24 1.52
CA ARG A 162 -12.68 11.36 0.61
C ARG A 162 -11.93 12.64 0.96
N SER A 163 -10.73 12.49 1.53
CA SER A 163 -9.82 13.61 1.79
C SER A 163 -9.08 14.00 0.51
N SER A 164 -8.60 15.24 0.46
CA SER A 164 -7.96 15.81 -0.70
C SER A 164 -6.61 16.43 -0.31
N PHE A 165 -5.53 15.98 -0.94
CA PHE A 165 -4.17 16.52 -0.81
C PHE A 165 -3.82 17.26 -2.10
N GLN A 166 -3.84 18.59 -2.07
CA GLN A 166 -3.60 19.43 -3.26
C GLN A 166 -2.15 19.94 -3.35
N SER A 167 -1.38 19.84 -2.27
CA SER A 167 0.06 20.14 -2.20
C SER A 167 0.82 18.93 -1.68
N ASP A 168 2.11 19.11 -1.36
CA ASP A 168 2.95 18.04 -0.84
C ASP A 168 2.39 17.51 0.48
N ALA A 169 2.30 16.18 0.62
CA ALA A 169 1.93 15.53 1.85
C ALA A 169 2.93 14.43 2.19
N ASN A 170 3.46 14.43 3.40
CA ASN A 170 4.44 13.43 3.80
C ASN A 170 4.05 12.64 5.05
N PHE A 171 4.30 11.34 4.96
CA PHE A 171 4.12 10.34 6.00
C PHE A 171 5.45 9.61 6.19
N ILE A 172 6.46 10.37 6.60
CA ILE A 172 7.83 9.88 6.80
C ILE A 172 7.98 9.42 8.25
N ASP A 173 8.48 8.20 8.47
CA ASP A 173 8.62 7.58 9.80
C ASP A 173 7.29 7.55 10.59
N THR A 174 6.15 7.60 9.89
CA THR A 174 4.82 7.60 10.52
C THR A 174 4.44 6.19 10.95
N ASN A 175 3.97 6.04 12.19
CA ASN A 175 3.51 4.75 12.70
C ASN A 175 1.99 4.69 12.72
N PHE A 176 1.41 3.75 11.97
CA PHE A 176 -0.02 3.50 11.92
C PHE A 176 -0.36 2.15 12.54
N LYS A 177 -1.19 2.11 13.60
CA LYS A 177 -1.81 0.86 14.03
C LYS A 177 -2.81 0.37 12.99
N LYS A 178 -3.78 1.21 12.61
CA LYS A 178 -4.70 0.93 11.50
C LYS A 178 -5.07 2.24 10.83
N CYS A 179 -4.71 2.40 9.56
CA CYS A 179 -5.01 3.60 8.80
C CYS A 179 -5.67 3.25 7.47
N VAL A 180 -6.74 3.97 7.13
CA VAL A 180 -7.53 3.73 5.92
C VAL A 180 -7.63 5.00 5.08
N PHE A 181 -7.06 4.94 3.88
CA PHE A 181 -7.20 5.92 2.82
C PHE A 181 -8.25 5.41 1.83
N LYS A 182 -9.43 6.07 1.77
CA LYS A 182 -10.55 5.62 0.93
C LYS A 182 -11.00 6.75 0.03
N ARG A 183 -10.99 6.55 -1.29
CA ARG A 183 -11.40 7.54 -2.29
C ARG A 183 -10.72 8.90 -2.10
N ILE A 184 -9.43 8.90 -1.81
CA ILE A 184 -8.68 10.15 -1.66
C ILE A 184 -8.49 10.81 -3.03
N ILE A 185 -8.28 12.12 -3.01
CA ILE A 185 -7.92 12.90 -4.19
C ILE A 185 -6.52 13.45 -3.96
N VAL A 186 -5.62 13.18 -4.89
CA VAL A 186 -4.27 13.72 -4.89
C VAL A 186 -4.11 14.62 -6.11
N GLY A 187 -3.64 15.85 -5.87
CA GLY A 187 -3.27 16.82 -6.89
C GLY A 187 -2.04 16.37 -7.69
N ASP A 188 -1.28 17.33 -8.21
CA ASP A 188 -0.07 17.05 -9.00
C ASP A 188 1.21 17.01 -8.15
N ASN A 189 1.12 17.46 -6.90
CA ASN A 189 2.21 17.50 -5.92
C ASN A 189 2.44 16.15 -5.25
N GLU A 190 3.55 16.00 -4.53
CA GLU A 190 4.03 14.71 -4.04
C GLU A 190 3.25 14.22 -2.81
N VAL A 191 2.84 12.95 -2.81
CA VAL A 191 2.40 12.26 -1.59
C VAL A 191 3.37 11.14 -1.28
N LEU A 192 4.19 11.33 -0.24
CA LEU A 192 5.27 10.44 0.11
C LEU A 192 4.97 9.63 1.37
N PHE A 193 5.05 8.32 1.25
CA PHE A 193 5.13 7.37 2.34
C PHE A 193 6.56 6.85 2.45
N GLU A 194 7.23 7.09 3.57
CA GLU A 194 8.62 6.67 3.73
C GLU A 194 8.85 5.99 5.07
N ASN A 195 9.62 4.90 5.03
CA ASN A 195 10.01 4.13 6.21
C ASN A 195 8.80 3.75 7.08
N ILE A 196 7.71 3.36 6.41
CA ILE A 196 6.51 2.88 7.08
C ILE A 196 6.81 1.49 7.65
N GLU A 197 6.99 1.44 8.97
CA GLU A 197 7.21 0.21 9.71
C GLU A 197 5.93 -0.64 9.77
N SER A 198 6.06 -1.83 9.23
CA SER A 198 4.97 -2.78 9.08
C SER A 198 5.16 -3.92 10.09
N THR A 199 4.56 -3.79 11.27
CA THR A 199 4.36 -4.93 12.18
C THR A 199 3.09 -5.69 11.78
N PRO A 200 2.89 -6.96 12.20
CA PRO A 200 1.66 -7.69 11.91
C PRO A 200 0.38 -6.96 12.34
N ASN A 201 0.47 -6.14 13.39
CA ASN A 201 -0.66 -5.39 13.96
C ASN A 201 -0.85 -4.00 13.32
N ASN A 202 0.18 -3.49 12.63
CA ASN A 202 0.12 -2.23 11.92
C ASN A 202 -0.42 -2.48 10.51
N ILE A 203 -1.47 -1.77 10.12
CA ILE A 203 -2.14 -1.96 8.84
C ILE A 203 -2.37 -0.61 8.18
N LEU A 204 -1.92 -0.48 6.94
CA LEU A 204 -2.21 0.64 6.07
C LEU A 204 -3.06 0.15 4.90
N ILE A 205 -4.23 0.73 4.69
CA ILE A 205 -5.23 0.24 3.75
C ILE A 205 -5.58 1.36 2.78
N PHE A 206 -5.50 1.07 1.49
CA PHE A 206 -5.98 1.92 0.41
C PHE A 206 -7.20 1.29 -0.23
N ILE A 207 -8.26 2.08 -0.42
CA ILE A 207 -9.54 1.62 -0.93
C ILE A 207 -10.05 2.56 -2.03
N ASP A 208 -10.44 1.99 -3.17
CA ASP A 208 -11.15 2.68 -4.25
C ASP A 208 -10.41 3.95 -4.69
N PHE A 209 -9.17 3.75 -5.13
CA PHE A 209 -8.21 4.83 -5.37
C PHE A 209 -7.24 4.47 -6.51
N ALA A 210 -7.00 5.41 -7.42
CA ALA A 210 -6.03 5.28 -8.49
C ALA A 210 -4.74 6.03 -8.13
N PHE A 211 -3.64 5.29 -8.05
CA PHE A 211 -2.32 5.83 -7.82
C PHE A 211 -1.75 6.46 -9.09
N LYS A 212 -1.02 7.55 -8.89
CA LYS A 212 -0.25 8.26 -9.91
C LYS A 212 1.23 8.24 -9.52
N ASN A 213 2.09 8.69 -10.43
CA ASN A 213 3.55 8.72 -10.25
C ASN A 213 4.04 9.65 -9.13
N ASN A 214 3.25 10.67 -8.76
CA ASN A 214 3.53 11.54 -7.62
C ASN A 214 3.19 10.92 -6.26
N ILE A 215 2.67 9.69 -6.23
CA ILE A 215 2.41 8.94 -5.00
C ILE A 215 3.49 7.88 -4.85
N MET A 216 4.32 8.09 -3.85
CA MET A 216 5.55 7.35 -3.69
C MET A 216 5.60 6.59 -2.38
N PHE A 217 6.07 5.35 -2.46
CA PHE A 217 6.45 4.53 -1.32
C PHE A 217 7.97 4.35 -1.36
N ARG A 218 8.64 4.73 -0.27
CA ARG A 218 10.09 4.61 -0.12
C ARG A 218 10.43 3.80 1.13
N GLN A 219 11.22 2.75 0.97
CA GLN A 219 11.66 1.91 2.11
C GLN A 219 10.51 1.32 2.94
N CYS A 220 9.32 1.17 2.35
CA CYS A 220 8.15 0.60 3.01
C CYS A 220 8.17 -0.93 2.93
N ASN A 221 7.65 -1.60 3.96
CA ASN A 221 7.33 -3.02 3.88
C ASN A 221 5.89 -3.21 3.36
N MET A 222 5.80 -3.67 2.11
CA MET A 222 4.56 -3.72 1.35
C MET A 222 3.62 -4.84 1.80
N LYS A 223 4.09 -5.80 2.61
CA LYS A 223 3.25 -6.89 3.13
C LYS A 223 2.18 -6.41 4.10
N ALA A 224 2.40 -5.29 4.80
CA ALA A 224 1.38 -4.75 5.69
C ALA A 224 0.48 -3.71 5.04
N ILE A 225 0.74 -3.36 3.78
CA ILE A 225 -0.06 -2.43 3.01
C ILE A 225 -1.09 -3.23 2.21
N SER A 226 -2.34 -2.79 2.28
CA SER A 226 -3.47 -3.40 1.61
C SER A 226 -4.00 -2.46 0.54
N PHE A 227 -4.38 -3.02 -0.60
CA PHE A 227 -4.93 -2.35 -1.76
C PHE A 227 -6.25 -3.02 -2.15
N TYR A 228 -7.38 -2.33 -1.94
CA TYR A 228 -8.70 -2.80 -2.34
C TYR A 228 -9.26 -1.93 -3.46
N LYS A 229 -9.55 -2.52 -4.63
CA LYS A 229 -10.08 -1.80 -5.79
C LYS A 229 -9.21 -0.57 -6.13
N CYS A 230 -7.90 -0.74 -6.07
CA CYS A 230 -6.94 0.31 -6.39
C CYS A 230 -6.30 0.07 -7.77
N ASP A 231 -6.04 1.15 -8.49
CA ASP A 231 -5.12 1.11 -9.63
C ASP A 231 -3.73 1.50 -9.14
N ILE A 232 -2.83 0.53 -9.06
CA ILE A 232 -1.45 0.70 -8.56
C ILE A 232 -0.43 0.72 -9.70
N GLN A 233 -0.89 0.82 -10.97
CA GLN A 233 -0.01 0.73 -12.14
C GLN A 233 1.06 1.81 -12.17
N ASP A 234 0.74 3.03 -11.73
CA ASP A 234 1.64 4.19 -11.85
C ASP A 234 2.24 4.64 -10.51
N ALA A 235 1.98 3.93 -9.41
CA ALA A 235 2.60 4.21 -8.10
C ALA A 235 4.13 4.05 -8.17
N ALA A 236 4.90 4.93 -7.50
CA ALA A 236 6.34 4.75 -7.43
C ALA A 236 6.73 3.92 -6.20
N PHE A 237 7.47 2.82 -6.40
CA PHE A 237 8.02 1.99 -5.33
C PHE A 237 9.55 2.06 -5.35
N LEU A 238 10.15 2.62 -4.31
CA LEU A 238 11.59 2.83 -4.20
C LEU A 238 12.14 2.10 -2.98
N ASN A 239 12.99 1.09 -3.21
CA ASN A 239 13.59 0.27 -2.14
C ASN A 239 12.55 -0.35 -1.18
N CYS A 240 11.35 -0.63 -1.67
CA CYS A 240 10.30 -1.27 -0.89
C CYS A 240 10.56 -2.77 -0.73
N ASN A 241 10.25 -3.29 0.45
CA ASN A 241 10.36 -4.72 0.74
C ASN A 241 9.09 -5.46 0.31
N TRP A 242 9.24 -6.30 -0.70
CA TRP A 242 8.23 -7.23 -1.19
C TRP A 242 8.65 -8.64 -0.79
N GLN A 243 8.50 -9.00 0.49
CA GLN A 243 8.97 -10.30 0.99
C GLN A 243 8.32 -11.48 0.24
N GLY A 244 9.16 -12.26 -0.43
CA GLY A 244 8.79 -13.52 -1.03
C GLY A 244 9.97 -14.16 -1.75
N ASN A 245 10.31 -15.40 -1.39
CA ASN A 245 11.45 -16.09 -2.02
C ASN A 245 11.21 -16.37 -3.52
N ASP A 246 9.94 -16.57 -3.90
CA ASP A 246 9.56 -17.08 -5.22
C ASP A 246 8.37 -16.32 -5.85
N ARG A 247 7.69 -15.46 -5.08
CA ARG A 247 6.47 -14.74 -5.47
C ARG A 247 6.13 -13.61 -4.50
N ILE A 248 5.38 -12.61 -4.95
CA ILE A 248 4.84 -11.55 -4.07
C ILE A 248 3.62 -12.07 -3.32
N ILE A 249 3.51 -11.82 -2.02
CA ILE A 249 2.31 -12.17 -1.24
C ILE A 249 1.71 -10.88 -0.71
N LEU A 250 0.58 -10.51 -1.30
CA LEU A 250 -0.25 -9.41 -0.87
C LEU A 250 -1.02 -9.76 0.41
N ARG A 251 -1.32 -8.75 1.22
CA ARG A 251 -1.97 -8.92 2.53
C ARG A 251 -3.37 -9.51 2.39
N GLU A 252 -4.02 -9.19 1.29
CA GLU A 252 -5.32 -9.65 0.83
C GLU A 252 -5.47 -11.17 0.83
N GLU A 253 -4.40 -11.90 0.56
CA GLU A 253 -4.42 -13.37 0.61
C GLU A 253 -4.69 -13.92 2.02
N PHE A 254 -4.36 -13.17 3.07
CA PHE A 254 -4.66 -13.56 4.45
C PHE A 254 -6.15 -13.37 4.76
N TYR A 255 -6.75 -12.27 4.29
CA TYR A 255 -8.18 -12.00 4.49
C TYR A 255 -9.08 -13.03 3.80
N LEU A 256 -8.66 -13.56 2.65
CA LEU A 256 -9.37 -14.65 1.98
C LEU A 256 -9.33 -15.98 2.76
N ARG A 257 -8.34 -16.18 3.63
CA ARG A 257 -8.18 -17.42 4.43
C ARG A 257 -8.86 -17.31 5.79
N GLU A 258 -8.89 -16.11 6.36
CA GLU A 258 -9.47 -15.82 7.66
C GLU A 258 -10.77 -15.02 7.48
N ALA A 259 -11.89 -15.74 7.37
CA ALA A 259 -13.23 -15.22 7.05
C ALA A 259 -13.83 -14.22 8.08
N ASN A 260 -13.06 -13.78 9.09
CA ASN A 260 -13.57 -12.99 10.22
C ASN A 260 -12.79 -11.69 10.48
N ILE A 261 -11.88 -11.26 9.59
CA ILE A 261 -11.20 -9.98 9.75
C ILE A 261 -11.92 -8.91 8.92
N TYR A 262 -12.94 -8.29 9.52
CA TYR A 262 -13.56 -7.08 8.98
C TYR A 262 -12.60 -5.89 9.21
N LEU A 263 -12.02 -5.36 8.13
CA LEU A 263 -11.15 -4.18 8.19
C LEU A 263 -11.95 -2.88 8.12
N ASP A 264 -13.05 -2.91 7.39
CA ASP A 264 -14.07 -1.86 7.18
C ASP A 264 -15.30 -2.63 6.69
N ASP A 265 -16.52 -2.26 7.10
CA ASP A 265 -17.76 -3.02 6.79
C ASP A 265 -18.00 -3.16 5.26
N ASP A 266 -17.34 -2.32 4.46
CA ASP A 266 -17.42 -2.27 3.01
C ASP A 266 -16.40 -3.14 2.24
N VAL A 267 -15.45 -3.80 2.93
CA VAL A 267 -14.36 -4.53 2.27
C VAL A 267 -14.67 -6.02 2.22
N ASN A 268 -15.08 -6.48 1.05
CA ASN A 268 -15.19 -7.91 0.73
C ASN A 268 -14.25 -8.25 -0.43
N TYR A 269 -13.20 -9.02 -0.13
CA TYR A 269 -12.20 -9.41 -1.12
C TYR A 269 -12.70 -10.61 -1.93
N SER A 270 -12.66 -10.47 -3.25
CA SER A 270 -12.81 -11.61 -4.17
C SER A 270 -11.44 -12.05 -4.71
N LEU A 271 -11.37 -13.29 -5.19
CA LEU A 271 -10.18 -13.77 -5.93
C LEU A 271 -9.93 -12.94 -7.19
N GLY A 272 -10.99 -12.43 -7.83
CA GLY A 272 -10.87 -11.58 -9.02
C GLY A 272 -10.21 -10.22 -8.72
N ASP A 273 -10.56 -9.59 -7.59
CA ASP A 273 -9.92 -8.34 -7.17
C ASP A 273 -8.42 -8.53 -6.90
N LEU A 274 -8.07 -9.67 -6.29
CA LEU A 274 -6.68 -10.01 -6.01
C LEU A 274 -5.89 -10.31 -7.29
N GLU A 275 -6.50 -11.03 -8.25
CA GLU A 275 -5.93 -11.26 -9.58
C GLU A 275 -5.65 -9.92 -10.29
N TYR A 276 -6.62 -8.99 -10.23
CA TYR A 276 -6.48 -7.65 -10.78
C TYR A 276 -5.31 -6.89 -10.15
N ASN A 277 -5.18 -6.89 -8.82
CA ASN A 277 -4.08 -6.23 -8.12
C ASN A 277 -2.70 -6.78 -8.55
N TYR A 278 -2.55 -8.11 -8.65
CA TYR A 278 -1.29 -8.70 -9.12
C TYR A 278 -0.97 -8.32 -10.56
N ARG A 279 -1.98 -8.22 -11.43
CA ARG A 279 -1.80 -7.76 -12.81
C ARG A 279 -1.34 -6.32 -12.88
N GLN A 280 -1.87 -5.43 -12.04
CA GLN A 280 -1.43 -4.04 -11.99
C GLN A 280 0.00 -3.91 -11.44
N LEU A 281 0.36 -4.67 -10.39
CA LEU A 281 1.74 -4.73 -9.90
C LEU A 281 2.72 -5.21 -10.97
N LYS A 282 2.35 -6.26 -11.71
CA LYS A 282 3.18 -6.76 -12.80
C LYS A 282 3.46 -5.66 -13.83
N LYS A 283 2.43 -4.94 -14.28
CA LYS A 283 2.59 -3.81 -15.23
C LYS A 283 3.45 -2.70 -14.64
N ASN A 284 3.26 -2.35 -13.37
CA ASN A 284 4.06 -1.35 -12.69
C ASN A 284 5.56 -1.72 -12.68
N PHE A 285 5.88 -2.97 -12.33
CA PHE A 285 7.25 -3.47 -12.33
C PHE A 285 7.85 -3.61 -13.73
N ASP A 286 7.05 -3.98 -14.72
CA ASP A 286 7.49 -3.98 -16.13
C ASP A 286 7.83 -2.56 -16.60
N ASN A 287 6.98 -1.57 -16.26
CA ASN A 287 7.20 -0.15 -16.60
C ASN A 287 8.46 0.42 -15.94
N SER A 288 8.72 0.04 -14.68
CA SER A 288 9.94 0.44 -13.95
C SER A 288 11.16 -0.43 -14.27
N LYS A 289 11.05 -1.40 -15.19
CA LYS A 289 12.10 -2.36 -15.58
C LYS A 289 12.60 -3.20 -14.41
N ASN A 290 11.79 -3.41 -13.38
CA ASN A 290 12.07 -4.32 -12.28
C ASN A 290 11.60 -5.74 -12.65
N TRP A 291 12.39 -6.41 -13.49
CA TRP A 291 12.00 -7.67 -14.09
C TRP A 291 11.85 -8.83 -13.11
N GLU A 292 12.56 -8.78 -11.99
CA GLU A 292 12.47 -9.79 -10.92
C GLU A 292 11.11 -9.71 -10.21
N LEU A 293 10.75 -8.53 -9.70
CA LEU A 293 9.45 -8.32 -9.04
C LEU A 293 8.28 -8.50 -10.00
N SER A 294 8.41 -8.09 -11.27
CA SER A 294 7.42 -8.40 -12.31
C SER A 294 7.21 -9.92 -12.46
N GLY A 295 8.30 -10.69 -12.46
CA GLY A 295 8.26 -12.15 -12.47
C GLY A 295 7.51 -12.72 -11.26
N PHE A 296 7.79 -12.22 -10.06
CA PHE A 296 7.12 -12.64 -8.83
C PHE A 296 5.64 -12.24 -8.77
N ALA A 297 5.27 -11.05 -9.26
CA ALA A 297 3.88 -10.62 -9.38
C ALA A 297 3.10 -11.52 -10.35
N TYR A 298 3.69 -11.86 -11.50
CA TYR A 298 3.11 -12.77 -12.47
C TYR A 298 2.88 -14.18 -11.88
N VAL A 299 3.83 -14.72 -11.12
CA VAL A 299 3.65 -16.03 -10.45
C VAL A 299 2.44 -16.00 -9.51
N SER A 300 2.28 -14.91 -8.76
CA SER A 300 1.13 -14.77 -7.87
C SER A 300 -0.19 -14.59 -8.62
N GLU A 301 -0.22 -13.80 -9.70
CA GLU A 301 -1.36 -13.70 -10.62
C GLU A 301 -1.82 -15.10 -11.08
N MET A 302 -0.89 -15.92 -11.58
CA MET A 302 -1.20 -17.27 -12.08
C MET A 302 -1.71 -18.21 -10.97
N LYS A 303 -1.18 -18.11 -9.74
CA LYS A 303 -1.66 -18.91 -8.61
C LYS A 303 -3.08 -18.53 -8.19
N ILE A 304 -3.41 -17.24 -8.17
CA ILE A 304 -4.76 -16.79 -7.85
C ILE A 304 -5.74 -17.19 -8.95
N ARG A 305 -5.35 -17.06 -10.24
CA ARG A 305 -6.18 -17.54 -11.36
C ARG A 305 -6.42 -19.05 -11.28
N GLN A 306 -5.39 -19.83 -10.97
CA GLN A 306 -5.52 -21.26 -10.73
C GLN A 306 -6.53 -21.55 -9.62
N GLN A 307 -6.47 -20.84 -8.49
CA GLN A 307 -7.44 -21.02 -7.40
C GLN A 307 -8.87 -20.61 -7.84
N SER A 308 -9.02 -19.55 -8.64
CA SER A 308 -10.32 -19.13 -9.19
C SER A 308 -10.93 -20.19 -10.08
N LEU A 309 -10.15 -20.79 -10.99
CA LEU A 309 -10.60 -21.85 -11.92
C LEU A 309 -11.15 -23.07 -11.18
N TRP A 310 -10.56 -23.43 -10.04
CA TRP A 310 -11.08 -24.49 -9.18
C TRP A 310 -12.47 -24.16 -8.65
N ASN A 311 -12.66 -22.92 -8.16
CA ASN A 311 -13.95 -22.46 -7.66
C ASN A 311 -15.00 -22.31 -8.76
N GLU A 312 -14.59 -21.96 -9.98
CA GLU A 312 -15.40 -21.92 -11.21
C GLU A 312 -15.77 -23.32 -11.73
N ARG A 313 -15.20 -24.40 -11.16
CA ARG A 313 -15.35 -25.80 -11.59
C ARG A 313 -14.79 -26.12 -12.99
N ASP A 314 -13.89 -25.27 -13.52
CA ASP A 314 -13.18 -25.53 -14.78
C ASP A 314 -11.89 -26.32 -14.51
N TYR A 315 -12.06 -27.63 -14.28
CA TYR A 315 -10.95 -28.52 -13.92
C TYR A 315 -9.92 -28.69 -15.06
N PHE A 316 -10.35 -28.54 -16.32
CA PHE A 316 -9.45 -28.67 -17.46
C PHE A 316 -8.48 -27.50 -17.53
N GLN A 317 -8.99 -26.26 -17.46
CA GLN A 317 -8.13 -25.08 -17.40
C GLN A 317 -7.29 -25.07 -16.13
N TRP A 318 -7.87 -25.46 -14.99
CA TRP A 318 -7.13 -25.62 -13.75
C TRP A 318 -5.93 -26.57 -13.92
N PHE A 319 -6.13 -27.72 -14.58
CA PHE A 319 -5.06 -28.69 -14.84
C PHE A 319 -3.97 -28.11 -15.73
N ILE A 320 -4.32 -27.32 -16.76
CA ILE A 320 -3.33 -26.64 -17.61
C ILE A 320 -2.47 -25.68 -16.77
N TYR A 321 -3.09 -24.87 -15.91
CA TYR A 321 -2.35 -23.96 -15.02
C TYR A 321 -1.49 -24.71 -14.01
N TRP A 322 -2.02 -25.80 -13.44
CA TRP A 322 -1.26 -26.68 -12.55
C TRP A 322 -0.04 -27.28 -13.25
N PHE A 323 -0.22 -27.83 -14.45
CA PHE A 323 0.85 -28.42 -15.25
C PHE A 323 1.92 -27.36 -15.56
N TYR A 324 1.49 -26.19 -16.01
CA TYR A 324 2.38 -25.06 -16.32
C TYR A 324 3.16 -24.55 -15.08
N GLY A 325 2.52 -24.51 -13.91
CA GLY A 325 3.15 -24.11 -12.65
C GLY A 325 4.11 -25.16 -12.08
N PHE A 326 3.71 -26.44 -12.12
CA PHE A 326 4.48 -27.56 -11.57
C PHE A 326 5.73 -27.83 -12.40
N PHE A 327 5.57 -28.05 -13.71
CA PHE A 327 6.65 -28.42 -14.61
C PHE A 327 7.42 -27.18 -15.13
N GLY A 328 6.72 -26.11 -15.48
CA GLY A 328 7.32 -24.92 -16.09
C GLY A 328 7.72 -23.82 -15.10
N GLY A 329 7.24 -23.86 -13.85
CA GLY A 329 7.47 -22.77 -12.88
C GLY A 329 6.98 -21.42 -13.38
N TYR A 330 5.91 -21.39 -14.19
CA TYR A 330 5.41 -20.20 -14.88
C TYR A 330 6.50 -19.44 -15.66
N THR A 331 7.46 -20.16 -16.24
CA THR A 331 8.65 -19.62 -16.94
C THR A 331 9.57 -18.73 -16.09
N GLN A 332 9.40 -18.71 -14.76
CA GLN A 332 10.31 -17.99 -13.85
C GLN A 332 11.46 -18.85 -13.33
N SER A 333 11.38 -20.18 -13.49
CA SER A 333 12.44 -21.11 -13.06
C SER A 333 12.87 -21.99 -14.21
N PHE A 334 14.15 -21.93 -14.59
CA PHE A 334 14.73 -22.85 -15.58
C PHE A 334 15.02 -24.24 -14.98
N LYS A 335 15.18 -24.34 -13.64
CA LYS A 335 15.49 -25.59 -12.95
C LYS A 335 14.33 -26.58 -13.01
N ARG A 336 13.09 -26.11 -12.83
CA ARG A 336 11.89 -26.96 -12.85
C ARG A 336 11.74 -27.74 -14.17
N PRO A 337 11.70 -27.09 -15.35
CA PRO A 337 11.53 -27.82 -16.61
C PRO A 337 12.71 -28.75 -16.90
N LEU A 338 13.93 -28.38 -16.51
CA LEU A 338 15.11 -29.25 -16.66
C LEU A 338 15.01 -30.52 -15.79
N VAL A 339 14.69 -30.37 -14.50
CA VAL A 339 14.50 -31.52 -13.59
C VAL A 339 13.35 -32.39 -14.07
N SER A 340 12.24 -31.78 -14.48
CA SER A 340 11.10 -32.49 -15.05
C SER A 340 11.46 -33.26 -16.33
N LEU A 341 12.31 -32.71 -17.19
CA LEU A 341 12.79 -33.39 -18.40
C LEU A 341 13.65 -34.61 -18.04
N ILE A 342 14.55 -34.47 -17.07
CA ILE A 342 15.35 -35.58 -16.56
C ILE A 342 14.45 -36.66 -15.96
N CYS A 343 13.48 -36.29 -15.12
CA CYS A 343 12.52 -37.22 -14.54
C CYS A 343 11.72 -37.96 -15.63
N LEU A 344 11.23 -37.25 -16.65
CA LEU A 344 10.52 -37.83 -17.79
C LEU A 344 11.36 -38.88 -18.49
N ILE A 345 12.61 -38.54 -18.83
CA ILE A 345 13.56 -39.48 -19.46
C ILE A 345 13.74 -40.71 -18.56
N CYS A 346 13.92 -40.53 -17.25
CA CYS A 346 14.08 -41.64 -16.32
C CYS A 346 12.84 -42.56 -16.25
N THR A 347 11.63 -42.01 -16.13
CA THR A 347 10.39 -42.82 -16.09
C THR A 347 10.16 -43.57 -17.38
N PHE A 348 10.32 -42.92 -18.53
CA PHE A 348 10.16 -43.59 -19.82
C PHE A 348 11.29 -44.61 -20.11
N SER A 349 12.51 -44.36 -19.61
CA SER A 349 13.57 -45.36 -19.65
C SER A 349 13.20 -46.62 -18.85
N ILE A 350 12.58 -46.49 -17.68
CA ILE A 350 12.08 -47.66 -16.92
C ILE A 350 10.98 -48.39 -17.72
N ILE A 351 10.08 -47.65 -18.35
CA ILE A 351 9.01 -48.21 -19.19
C ILE A 351 9.60 -48.96 -20.40
N TYR A 352 10.61 -48.40 -21.07
CA TYR A 352 11.26 -49.01 -22.23
C TYR A 352 12.25 -50.13 -21.92
N TYR A 353 12.65 -50.28 -20.66
CA TYR A 353 13.46 -51.40 -20.21
C TYR A 353 12.81 -52.74 -20.57
N PHE A 354 11.48 -52.84 -20.48
CA PHE A 354 10.73 -54.06 -20.77
C PHE A 354 10.70 -54.46 -22.27
N ILE A 355 11.24 -53.62 -23.17
CA ILE A 355 11.32 -53.96 -24.59
C ILE A 355 12.53 -54.87 -24.88
N ASP A 356 13.72 -54.49 -24.41
CA ASP A 356 14.97 -55.22 -24.71
C ASP A 356 15.65 -55.79 -23.45
N PHE A 357 15.09 -55.58 -22.25
CA PHE A 357 15.71 -55.90 -20.94
C PHE A 357 17.16 -55.41 -20.81
N ASN A 358 17.45 -54.26 -21.43
CA ASN A 358 18.78 -53.66 -21.46
C ASN A 358 18.71 -52.20 -21.03
N LEU A 359 19.40 -51.88 -19.93
CA LEU A 359 19.37 -50.55 -19.33
C LEU A 359 19.89 -49.44 -20.25
N LEU A 360 20.98 -49.71 -20.98
CA LEU A 360 21.60 -48.72 -21.86
C LEU A 360 20.69 -48.39 -23.05
N LYS A 361 20.10 -49.41 -23.67
CA LYS A 361 19.11 -49.23 -24.76
C LYS A 361 17.85 -48.52 -24.26
N ALA A 362 17.43 -48.80 -23.03
CA ALA A 362 16.27 -48.17 -22.43
C ALA A 362 16.48 -46.65 -22.19
N ILE A 363 17.65 -46.27 -21.66
CA ILE A 363 18.03 -44.86 -21.48
C ILE A 363 18.13 -44.15 -22.83
N GLN A 364 18.79 -44.77 -23.82
CA GLN A 364 18.88 -44.24 -25.17
C GLN A 364 17.50 -43.96 -25.79
N ARG A 365 16.53 -44.86 -25.55
CA ARG A 365 15.14 -44.68 -25.99
C ARG A 365 14.42 -43.56 -25.27
N GLY A 366 14.56 -43.41 -23.96
CA GLY A 366 13.95 -42.31 -23.21
C GLY A 366 14.52 -40.95 -23.65
N VAL A 367 15.85 -40.86 -23.82
CA VAL A 367 16.47 -39.63 -24.35
C VAL A 367 15.95 -39.32 -25.75
N LYS A 368 15.89 -40.32 -26.65
CA LYS A 368 15.39 -40.14 -28.02
C LYS A 368 13.90 -39.76 -28.06
N GLY A 369 13.09 -40.30 -27.16
CA GLY A 369 11.67 -39.99 -27.08
C GLY A 369 11.39 -38.58 -26.57
N ALA A 370 12.09 -38.14 -25.52
CA ALA A 370 11.95 -36.78 -24.98
C ALA A 370 12.66 -35.71 -25.81
N MET A 371 13.77 -36.05 -26.48
CA MET A 371 14.60 -35.15 -27.30
C MET A 371 14.82 -35.73 -28.71
N PRO A 372 13.84 -35.58 -29.62
CA PRO A 372 13.81 -36.23 -30.95
C PRO A 372 14.93 -35.77 -31.89
N PHE A 373 15.54 -34.60 -31.64
CA PHE A 373 16.64 -34.06 -32.44
C PHE A 373 18.00 -34.71 -32.10
N THR A 374 18.05 -35.61 -31.10
CA THR A 374 19.27 -36.32 -30.76
C THR A 374 19.52 -37.46 -31.75
N ILE A 375 20.74 -37.53 -32.29
CA ILE A 375 21.17 -38.61 -33.20
C ILE A 375 21.51 -39.83 -32.35
N ILE A 376 20.49 -40.52 -31.86
CA ILE A 376 20.63 -41.77 -31.11
C ILE A 376 20.08 -42.90 -31.97
N ASP A 377 20.97 -43.76 -32.45
CA ASP A 377 20.57 -44.89 -33.26
C ASP A 377 20.11 -46.05 -32.38
N THR A 378 18.85 -46.47 -32.56
CA THR A 378 18.22 -47.52 -31.76
C THR A 378 17.93 -48.67 -32.70
N GLN A 379 18.67 -49.78 -32.55
CA GLN A 379 18.59 -50.96 -33.44
C GLN A 379 17.16 -51.47 -33.70
N ASN A 380 16.27 -51.34 -32.70
CA ASN A 380 14.87 -51.76 -32.78
C ASN A 380 13.94 -50.53 -32.70
N PRO A 381 13.18 -50.19 -33.77
CA PRO A 381 12.22 -49.09 -33.76
C PRO A 381 11.01 -49.38 -32.85
N PHE A 382 10.34 -48.32 -32.39
CA PHE A 382 9.12 -48.43 -31.58
C PHE A 382 7.97 -49.03 -32.42
N ASN A 383 7.37 -50.13 -31.96
CA ASN A 383 6.28 -50.83 -32.65
C ASN A 383 5.06 -51.00 -31.74
N GLY A 384 3.86 -51.11 -32.33
CA GLY A 384 2.61 -51.38 -31.60
C GLY A 384 2.29 -50.32 -30.53
N TYR A 385 1.85 -50.74 -29.35
CA TYR A 385 1.47 -49.85 -28.25
C TYR A 385 2.61 -48.93 -27.76
N TRP A 386 3.88 -49.29 -28.00
CA TRP A 386 5.03 -48.45 -27.62
C TRP A 386 5.11 -47.13 -28.41
N LEU A 387 4.47 -47.06 -29.59
CA LEU A 387 4.34 -45.80 -30.35
C LEU A 387 3.52 -44.76 -29.60
N ILE A 388 2.49 -45.19 -28.86
CA ILE A 388 1.66 -44.30 -28.05
C ILE A 388 2.51 -43.68 -26.94
N ALA A 389 3.24 -44.50 -26.20
CA ALA A 389 4.15 -44.05 -25.14
C ALA A 389 5.18 -43.05 -25.69
N ARG A 390 5.83 -43.37 -26.82
CA ARG A 390 6.78 -42.48 -27.48
C ARG A 390 6.17 -41.14 -27.88
N ASN A 391 4.97 -41.15 -28.46
CA ASN A 391 4.31 -39.91 -28.89
C ASN A 391 3.91 -39.02 -27.69
N VAL A 392 3.50 -39.62 -26.58
CA VAL A 392 3.23 -38.90 -25.33
C VAL A 392 4.52 -38.31 -24.76
N GLU A 393 5.61 -39.08 -24.71
CA GLU A 393 6.92 -38.60 -24.25
C GLU A 393 7.42 -37.45 -25.11
N PHE A 394 7.28 -37.54 -26.43
CA PHE A 394 7.64 -36.50 -27.39
C PHE A 394 6.91 -35.19 -27.13
N LEU A 395 5.58 -35.23 -26.93
CA LEU A 395 4.77 -34.04 -26.68
C LEU A 395 5.15 -33.37 -25.35
N ILE A 396 5.33 -34.17 -24.29
CA ILE A 396 5.71 -33.65 -22.97
C ILE A 396 7.15 -33.11 -23.01
N GLY A 397 8.09 -33.86 -23.59
CA GLY A 397 9.49 -33.47 -23.75
C GLY A 397 9.65 -32.16 -24.53
N GLY A 398 8.98 -32.04 -25.68
CA GLY A 398 8.96 -30.80 -26.46
C GLY A 398 8.41 -29.59 -25.69
N THR A 399 7.35 -29.82 -24.89
CA THR A 399 6.79 -28.77 -24.02
C THR A 399 7.76 -28.34 -22.92
N LEU A 400 8.44 -29.30 -22.26
CA LEU A 400 9.43 -29.02 -21.21
C LEU A 400 10.66 -28.27 -21.76
N ILE A 401 11.14 -28.65 -22.94
CA ILE A 401 12.22 -27.94 -23.63
C ILE A 401 11.78 -26.51 -23.95
N THR A 402 10.55 -26.33 -24.42
CA THR A 402 9.99 -24.99 -24.70
C THR A 402 9.95 -24.13 -23.43
N PHE A 403 9.46 -24.68 -22.31
CA PHE A 403 9.47 -23.98 -21.02
C PHE A 403 10.88 -23.61 -20.57
N PHE A 404 11.84 -24.52 -20.73
CA PHE A 404 13.24 -24.26 -20.41
C PHE A 404 13.82 -23.09 -21.23
N VAL A 405 13.61 -23.10 -22.55
CA VAL A 405 14.09 -22.05 -23.46
C VAL A 405 13.43 -20.71 -23.13
N MET A 406 12.13 -20.69 -22.86
CA MET A 406 11.41 -19.47 -22.46
C MET A 406 11.94 -18.91 -21.14
N ALA A 407 12.17 -19.76 -20.14
CA ALA A 407 12.70 -19.35 -18.85
C ALA A 407 14.14 -18.80 -18.97
N LEU A 408 15.00 -19.42 -19.79
CA LEU A 408 16.34 -18.91 -20.09
C LEU A 408 16.29 -17.55 -20.78
N ARG A 409 15.47 -17.41 -21.83
CA ARG A 409 15.31 -16.14 -22.56
C ARG A 409 14.89 -15.03 -21.61
N LYS A 410 13.96 -15.31 -20.69
CA LYS A 410 13.51 -14.32 -19.71
C LYS A 410 14.68 -13.91 -18.80
N ARG A 411 15.42 -14.88 -18.25
CA ARG A 411 16.57 -14.61 -17.37
C ARG A 411 17.68 -13.79 -18.02
N PHE A 412 17.94 -13.95 -19.32
CA PHE A 412 18.92 -13.13 -20.05
C PHE A 412 18.43 -11.71 -20.37
N LYS A 413 17.12 -11.45 -20.27
CA LYS A 413 16.55 -10.10 -20.44
C LYS A 413 16.46 -9.33 -19.12
N GLN A 414 16.47 -10.03 -17.98
CA GLN A 414 16.56 -9.44 -16.65
C GLN A 414 17.98 -8.92 -16.44
#